data_AF-A0A183VER3-F1
#
_entry.id   AF-A0A183VER3-F1
#
_cell.length_a   1.000
_cell.length_b   1.000
_cell.length_c   1.000
_cell.angle_alpha   90.00
_cell.angle_beta   90.00
_cell.angle_gamma   90.00
#
_symmetry.space_group_name_H-M   'P 1'
#
loop_
_entity.id
_entity.type
_entity.pdbx_description
1 polymer ?
#
loop_
_entity_poly.entity_id
_entity_poly.type
_entity_poly.pdbx_seq_one_letter_code
_entity_poly.pdbx_strand_id
1 'polypeptide(L)'
;MAAKRRSGKRKGESAEEAQQQRVSANRRERQRTKELNDAFAILRRIVPSLPSDKMSKIHTLRIATDYIRFLDQMNGDGCRLFGCDIPLCEGSLQTTFNMWRGGMASQPQYYPEPLPQQVYIKSGCSTNSFSIRDDFILLHSLKPSISVHPP
;
A
#
# COMPACT_ATOMS: atom_id res chain seq x y z
N MET A 1 43.11 -21.23 -20.74
CA MET A 1 43.33 -21.18 -19.28
C MET A 1 41.97 -21.08 -18.59
N ALA A 2 41.47 -22.17 -18.01
CA ALA A 2 40.17 -22.18 -17.34
C ALA A 2 40.34 -21.82 -15.86
N ALA A 3 39.78 -20.69 -15.43
CA ALA A 3 39.81 -20.25 -14.05
C ALA A 3 38.90 -21.15 -13.19
N LYS A 4 39.53 -21.92 -12.29
CA LYS A 4 38.88 -22.75 -11.28
C LYS A 4 38.04 -21.87 -10.35
N ARG A 5 36.71 -21.89 -10.51
CA ARG A 5 35.76 -21.31 -9.55
C ARG A 5 35.99 -21.99 -8.20
N ARG A 6 36.59 -21.28 -7.25
CA ARG A 6 36.84 -21.78 -5.89
C ARG A 6 35.51 -22.07 -5.22
N SER A 7 35.22 -23.35 -5.04
CA SER A 7 34.24 -23.81 -4.08
C SER A 7 34.73 -23.43 -2.68
N GLY A 8 33.86 -22.78 -1.92
CA GLY A 8 34.08 -22.43 -0.52
C GLY A 8 32.77 -22.53 0.23
N LYS A 9 32.07 -23.66 0.08
CA LYS A 9 30.95 -24.01 0.97
C LYS A 9 31.57 -24.23 2.36
N ARG A 10 31.59 -23.17 3.18
CA ARG A 10 32.12 -23.25 4.53
C ARG A 10 31.28 -24.23 5.32
N LYS A 11 31.99 -25.24 5.81
CA LYS A 11 31.55 -26.41 6.54
C LYS A 11 31.08 -25.95 7.91
N GLY A 12 29.76 -25.98 8.16
CA GLY A 12 29.13 -25.73 9.46
C GLY A 12 29.34 -24.33 10.00
N GLU A 13 28.41 -23.41 9.74
CA GLU A 13 28.26 -22.24 10.61
C GLU A 13 28.03 -22.78 12.03
N SER A 14 28.91 -22.44 12.97
CA SER A 14 28.69 -22.81 14.37
C SER A 14 27.33 -22.24 14.79
N ALA A 15 26.54 -22.98 15.57
CA ALA A 15 25.21 -22.52 15.99
C ALA A 15 25.27 -21.12 16.63
N GLU A 16 26.40 -20.78 17.27
CA GLU A 16 26.69 -19.47 17.83
C GLU A 16 26.86 -18.37 16.77
N GLU A 17 27.57 -18.64 15.66
CA GLU A 17 27.72 -17.69 14.55
C GLU A 17 26.38 -17.43 13.87
N ALA A 18 25.59 -18.47 13.62
CA ALA A 18 24.23 -18.34 13.09
C ALA A 18 23.33 -17.52 14.03
N GLN A 19 23.44 -17.72 15.34
CA GLN A 19 22.70 -16.95 16.33
C GLN A 19 23.13 -15.47 16.35
N GLN A 20 24.43 -15.18 16.28
CA GLN A 20 24.94 -13.81 16.19
C GLN A 20 24.47 -13.10 14.93
N GLN A 21 24.46 -13.79 13.78
CA GLN A 21 23.91 -13.25 12.54
C GLN A 21 22.42 -12.91 12.68
N ARG A 22 21.62 -13.79 13.28
CA ARG A 22 20.19 -13.55 13.54
C ARG A 22 19.98 -12.34 14.45
N VAL A 23 20.76 -12.21 15.53
CA VAL A 23 20.69 -11.04 16.43
C VAL A 23 21.05 -9.75 15.70
N SER A 24 22.12 -9.78 14.90
CA SER A 24 22.54 -8.64 14.07
C SER A 24 21.45 -8.24 13.06
N ALA A 25 20.84 -9.21 12.38
CA ALA A 25 19.74 -8.98 11.44
C ALA A 25 18.50 -8.40 12.14
N ASN A 26 18.09 -8.97 13.28
CA ASN A 26 16.97 -8.47 14.06
C ASN A 26 17.21 -7.04 14.56
N ARG A 27 18.45 -6.71 14.95
CA ARG A 27 18.82 -5.35 15.35
C ARG A 27 18.62 -4.35 14.21
N ARG A 28 19.04 -4.71 12.99
CA ARG A 28 18.87 -3.88 11.79
C ARG A 28 17.40 -3.68 11.45
N GLU A 29 16.60 -4.74 11.48
CA GLU A 29 15.16 -4.63 11.16
C GLU A 29 14.40 -3.80 12.20
N ARG A 30 14.76 -3.93 13.49
CA ARG A 30 14.22 -3.05 14.54
C ARG A 30 14.58 -1.59 14.28
N GLN A 31 15.82 -1.30 13.88
CA GLN A 31 16.25 0.06 13.57
C GLN A 31 15.50 0.62 12.36
N ARG A 32 15.39 -0.14 11.28
CA ARG A 32 14.59 0.23 10.10
C ARG A 32 13.13 0.53 10.47
N THR A 33 12.52 -0.32 11.31
CA THR A 33 11.14 -0.12 11.76
C THR A 33 11.01 1.11 12.65
N LYS A 34 12.02 1.41 13.48
CA LYS A 34 12.07 2.62 14.31
C LYS A 34 12.06 3.87 13.42
N GLU A 35 12.95 3.94 12.43
CA GLU A 35 13.02 5.06 11.48
C GLU A 35 11.69 5.29 10.76
N LEU A 36 11.01 4.22 10.34
CA LEU A 36 9.68 4.30 9.74
C LEU A 36 8.65 4.88 10.72
N ASN A 37 8.65 4.43 11.98
CA ASN A 37 7.71 4.95 12.97
C ASN A 37 8.01 6.41 13.35
N ASP A 38 9.28 6.82 13.37
CA ASP A 38 9.70 8.20 13.60
C ASP A 38 9.20 9.11 12.47
N ALA A 39 9.35 8.71 11.21
CA ALA A 39 8.75 9.41 10.06
C ALA A 39 7.22 9.48 10.17
N PHE A 40 6.58 8.41 10.65
CA PHE A 40 5.14 8.38 10.87
C PHE A 40 4.68 9.33 11.99
N ALA A 41 5.48 9.50 13.05
CA ALA A 41 5.22 10.47 14.10
C ALA A 41 5.32 11.91 13.58
N ILE A 42 6.31 12.19 12.71
CA ILE A 42 6.42 13.48 12.03
C ILE A 42 5.18 13.74 11.17
N LEU A 43 4.73 12.74 10.41
CA LEU A 43 3.52 12.85 9.60
C LEU A 43 2.30 13.19 10.47
N ARG A 44 2.08 12.50 11.59
CA ARG A 44 0.96 12.81 12.51
C ARG A 44 0.99 14.24 13.04
N ARG A 45 2.16 14.83 13.22
CA ARG A 45 2.31 16.20 13.71
C ARG A 45 1.87 17.24 12.67
N ILE A 46 2.08 16.96 11.38
CA ILE A 46 1.76 17.90 10.30
C ILE A 46 0.37 17.69 9.69
N VAL A 47 -0.20 16.49 9.86
CA VAL A 47 -1.56 16.17 9.39
C VAL A 47 -2.59 16.78 10.35
N PRO A 48 -3.55 17.59 9.86
CA PRO A 48 -4.56 18.17 10.71
C PRO A 48 -5.48 17.10 11.31
N SER A 49 -5.63 17.08 12.63
CA SER A 49 -6.50 16.14 13.36
C SER A 49 -7.42 16.87 14.35
N LEU A 50 -8.54 16.25 14.69
CA LEU A 50 -9.39 16.68 15.80
C LEU A 50 -8.87 16.08 17.12
N PRO A 51 -9.13 16.72 18.28
CA PRO A 51 -8.77 16.16 19.59
C PRO A 51 -9.34 14.76 19.86
N SER A 52 -10.47 14.42 19.22
CA SER A 52 -11.10 13.11 19.32
C SER A 52 -10.54 12.05 18.36
N ASP A 53 -9.67 12.43 17.42
CA ASP A 53 -9.21 11.53 16.36
C ASP A 53 -8.22 10.50 16.92
N LYS A 54 -8.58 9.21 16.81
CA LYS A 54 -7.65 8.12 17.09
C LYS A 54 -6.74 7.90 15.87
N MET A 55 -5.56 8.51 15.90
CA MET A 55 -4.60 8.54 14.78
C MET A 55 -3.83 7.22 14.54
N SER A 56 -4.54 6.18 14.07
CA SER A 56 -3.93 4.92 13.61
C SER A 56 -3.09 5.12 12.33
N LYS A 57 -2.31 4.10 11.93
CA LYS A 57 -1.48 4.19 10.72
C LYS A 57 -2.33 4.42 9.45
N ILE A 58 -3.36 3.62 9.26
CA ILE A 58 -4.26 3.77 8.11
C ILE A 58 -5.02 5.11 8.16
N HIS A 59 -5.45 5.55 9.34
CA HIS A 59 -6.22 6.78 9.47
C HIS A 59 -5.38 8.02 9.17
N THR A 60 -4.16 8.07 9.68
CA THR A 60 -3.22 9.17 9.40
C THR A 60 -2.94 9.29 7.91
N LEU A 61 -2.74 8.16 7.21
CA LEU A 61 -2.52 8.16 5.77
C LEU A 61 -3.73 8.67 4.99
N ARG A 62 -4.94 8.26 5.37
CA ARG A 62 -6.18 8.76 4.77
C ARG A 62 -6.33 10.27 4.92
N ILE A 63 -6.20 10.77 6.16
CA ILE A 63 -6.31 12.22 6.41
C ILE A 63 -5.20 12.99 5.69
N ALA A 64 -3.97 12.45 5.62
CA ALA A 64 -2.87 13.09 4.89
C ALA A 64 -3.20 13.24 3.39
N THR A 65 -3.72 12.18 2.75
CA THR A 65 -4.14 12.23 1.34
C THR A 65 -5.25 13.25 1.14
N ASP A 66 -6.26 13.23 2.01
CA ASP A 66 -7.38 14.17 1.97
C ASP A 66 -6.91 15.62 2.15
N TYR A 67 -5.93 15.85 3.03
CA TYR A 67 -5.35 17.17 3.25
C TYR A 67 -4.57 17.66 2.02
N ILE A 68 -3.80 16.80 1.35
CA ILE A 68 -3.12 17.15 0.10
C ILE A 68 -4.14 17.56 -0.97
N ARG A 69 -5.22 16.80 -1.15
CA ARG A 69 -6.29 17.12 -2.12
C ARG A 69 -6.97 18.44 -1.81
N PHE A 70 -7.22 18.70 -0.54
CA PHE A 70 -7.77 19.96 -0.08
C PHE A 70 -6.86 21.15 -0.41
N LEU A 71 -5.56 21.03 -0.15
CA LEU A 71 -4.59 22.07 -0.48
C LEU A 71 -4.51 22.30 -2.00
N ASP A 72 -4.47 21.23 -2.80
CA ASP A 72 -4.45 21.31 -4.26
C ASP A 72 -5.68 22.05 -4.81
N GLN A 73 -6.86 21.75 -4.26
CA GLN A 73 -8.11 22.44 -4.61
C GLN A 73 -8.08 23.92 -4.22
N MET A 74 -7.60 24.25 -3.02
CA MET A 74 -7.46 25.65 -2.59
C MET A 74 -6.47 26.44 -3.47
N ASN A 75 -5.40 25.79 -3.91
CA ASN A 75 -4.38 26.38 -4.77
C ASN A 75 -4.86 26.54 -6.22
N GLY A 76 -5.67 25.62 -6.74
CA GLY A 76 -6.20 25.64 -8.10
C GLY A 76 -7.41 26.57 -8.30
N ASP A 77 -8.34 26.60 -7.34
CA ASP A 77 -9.61 27.33 -7.46
C ASP A 77 -9.55 28.76 -6.88
N GLY A 78 -8.34 29.26 -6.56
CA GLY A 78 -8.16 30.61 -6.00
C GLY A 78 -8.82 30.78 -4.62
N CYS A 79 -8.64 29.79 -3.73
CA CYS A 79 -9.26 29.72 -2.41
C CYS A 79 -10.79 29.53 -2.41
N ARG A 80 -11.43 29.19 -3.54
CA ARG A 80 -12.86 28.84 -3.59
C ARG A 80 -13.08 27.35 -3.39
N LEU A 81 -13.48 26.93 -2.19
CA LEU A 81 -14.04 25.60 -2.01
C LEU A 81 -15.53 25.63 -2.37
N PHE A 82 -15.93 24.82 -3.36
CA PHE A 82 -17.31 24.76 -3.87
C PHE A 82 -17.85 26.08 -4.45
N GLY A 83 -16.99 26.92 -5.03
CA GLY A 83 -17.41 28.19 -5.65
C GLY A 83 -17.72 29.33 -4.67
N CYS A 84 -17.73 29.05 -3.37
CA CYS A 84 -17.85 30.05 -2.32
C CYS A 84 -16.46 30.60 -1.98
N ASP A 85 -16.34 31.93 -1.91
CA ASP A 85 -15.18 32.56 -1.30
C ASP A 85 -15.13 32.14 0.17
N ILE A 86 -14.10 31.38 0.55
CA ILE A 86 -13.88 31.06 1.96
C ILE A 86 -13.40 32.37 2.59
N PRO A 87 -14.13 32.94 3.56
CA PRO A 87 -13.59 34.05 4.31
C PRO A 87 -12.40 33.52 5.11
N LEU A 88 -11.20 33.75 4.60
CA LEU A 88 -9.93 33.60 5.33
C LEU A 88 -9.84 34.55 6.55
N CYS A 89 -10.90 35.32 6.82
CA CYS A 89 -11.06 36.11 8.02
C CYS A 89 -11.12 35.17 9.23
N GLU A 90 -9.97 35.11 9.91
CA GLU A 90 -9.74 34.52 11.25
C GLU A 90 -9.97 33.01 11.44
N GLY A 91 -10.44 32.29 10.42
CA GLY A 91 -10.50 30.84 10.43
C GLY A 91 -9.19 30.21 9.96
N SER A 92 -8.48 29.52 10.85
CA SER A 92 -7.26 28.77 10.48
C SER A 92 -7.51 27.79 9.31
N LEU A 93 -6.48 27.51 8.50
CA LEU A 93 -6.49 26.48 7.44
C LEU A 93 -7.07 25.13 7.93
N GLN A 94 -6.83 24.82 9.21
CA GLN A 94 -7.35 23.62 9.86
C GLN A 94 -8.87 23.68 10.08
N THR A 95 -9.44 24.83 10.41
CA THR A 95 -10.90 25.03 10.51
C THR A 95 -11.56 24.79 9.16
N THR A 96 -10.99 25.36 8.10
CA THR A 96 -11.48 25.18 6.72
C THR A 96 -11.39 23.72 6.27
N PHE A 97 -10.27 23.05 6.56
CA PHE A 97 -10.13 21.63 6.29
C PHE A 97 -11.15 20.78 7.06
N ASN A 98 -11.43 21.11 8.32
CA ASN A 98 -12.43 20.41 9.13
C ASN A 98 -13.86 20.58 8.58
N MET A 99 -14.19 21.74 8.03
CA MET A 99 -15.45 21.94 7.32
C MET A 99 -15.50 21.15 6.01
N TRP A 100 -14.41 21.17 5.22
CA TRP A 100 -14.31 20.43 3.96
C TRP A 100 -14.45 18.92 4.16
N ARG A 101 -13.78 18.34 5.16
CA ARG A 101 -13.89 16.91 5.47
C ARG A 101 -15.26 16.53 6.05
N GLY A 102 -15.91 17.43 6.78
CA GLY A 102 -17.23 17.20 7.40
C GLY A 102 -18.39 17.27 6.41
N GLY A 103 -18.26 18.06 5.34
CA GLY A 103 -19.26 18.18 4.27
C GLY A 103 -19.20 17.07 3.19
N MET A 104 -18.14 16.25 3.19
CA MET A 104 -17.89 15.16 2.24
C MET A 104 -18.30 13.77 2.79
N ALA A 105 -19.13 13.69 3.84
CA ALA A 105 -19.60 12.40 4.37
C ALA A 105 -20.50 11.61 3.38
N SER A 106 -20.76 12.13 2.18
CA SER A 106 -21.57 11.51 1.13
C SER A 106 -20.87 11.39 -0.23
N GLN A 107 -19.55 11.47 -0.31
CA GLN A 107 -18.86 11.08 -1.55
C GLN A 107 -18.56 9.58 -1.54
N PRO A 108 -19.01 8.82 -2.57
CA PRO A 108 -18.63 7.43 -2.74
C PRO A 108 -17.11 7.33 -2.76
N GLN A 109 -16.57 6.37 -2.03
CA GLN A 109 -15.17 6.02 -2.10
C GLN A 109 -14.78 5.73 -3.56
N TYR A 110 -14.18 6.69 -4.25
CA TYR A 110 -13.41 6.42 -5.45
C TYR A 110 -12.06 5.83 -5.00
N TYR A 111 -12.09 4.58 -4.55
CA TYR A 111 -10.93 3.72 -4.64
C TYR A 111 -10.85 3.25 -6.10
N PRO A 112 -9.70 3.37 -6.77
CA PRO A 112 -9.45 2.59 -7.96
C PRO A 112 -9.70 1.12 -7.60
N GLU A 113 -10.61 0.49 -8.34
CA GLU A 113 -10.88 -0.96 -8.35
C GLU A 113 -9.55 -1.72 -8.19
N PRO A 114 -9.45 -2.70 -7.26
CA PRO A 114 -8.23 -3.47 -7.12
C PRO A 114 -7.95 -4.18 -8.44
N LEU A 115 -6.75 -3.95 -9.00
CA LEU A 115 -6.25 -4.64 -10.19
C LEU A 115 -6.66 -6.11 -10.15
N PRO A 116 -7.24 -6.65 -11.24
CA PRO A 116 -7.74 -8.02 -11.24
C PRO A 116 -6.60 -8.93 -10.77
N GLN A 117 -6.85 -9.62 -9.66
CA GLN A 117 -5.94 -10.62 -9.16
C GLN A 117 -5.67 -11.59 -10.30
N GLN A 118 -4.43 -11.62 -10.81
CA GLN A 118 -4.01 -12.73 -11.64
C GLN A 118 -4.09 -13.96 -10.75
N VAL A 119 -5.17 -14.71 -10.89
CA VAL A 119 -5.36 -16.00 -10.23
C VAL A 119 -4.30 -16.93 -10.81
N TYR A 120 -3.17 -17.02 -10.12
CA TYR A 120 -2.12 -17.98 -10.47
C TYR A 120 -2.62 -19.36 -10.08
N ILE A 121 -3.13 -20.11 -11.04
CA ILE A 121 -3.42 -21.54 -10.85
C ILE A 121 -2.12 -22.29 -11.11
N LYS A 122 -1.57 -22.96 -10.07
CA LYS A 122 -0.45 -23.91 -10.17
C LYS A 122 -0.75 -24.95 -11.26
N SER A 123 -0.09 -24.80 -12.39
CA SER A 123 -0.23 -25.61 -13.58
C SER A 123 0.49 -26.96 -13.49
N GLY A 124 0.10 -27.92 -12.65
CA GLY A 124 0.80 -29.17 -12.27
C GLY A 124 1.18 -30.31 -13.24
N CYS A 125 2.46 -30.71 -13.35
CA CYS A 125 3.04 -31.98 -13.86
C CYS A 125 4.60 -31.94 -13.79
N SER A 126 5.23 -33.10 -13.99
CA SER A 126 6.28 -33.67 -13.16
C SER A 126 7.29 -34.40 -14.04
N THR A 127 8.59 -34.18 -13.83
CA THR A 127 9.56 -35.28 -14.00
C THR A 127 10.51 -35.39 -12.81
N ASN A 128 10.25 -36.49 -12.10
CA ASN A 128 11.12 -37.29 -11.25
C ASN A 128 11.66 -36.68 -9.95
N SER A 129 10.81 -36.91 -8.95
CA SER A 129 11.06 -37.00 -7.50
C SER A 129 11.75 -35.78 -6.90
N PHE A 130 11.05 -34.84 -6.28
CA PHE A 130 10.06 -35.06 -5.23
C PHE A 130 9.17 -33.82 -5.14
N SER A 131 7.86 -34.04 -5.12
CA SER A 131 6.76 -33.13 -4.77
C SER A 131 6.33 -32.01 -5.74
N ILE A 132 5.20 -32.30 -6.41
CA ILE A 132 4.04 -31.43 -6.64
C ILE A 132 4.20 -30.30 -7.67
N ARG A 133 3.75 -30.65 -8.90
CA ARG A 133 3.00 -29.83 -9.88
C ARG A 133 3.77 -28.67 -10.56
N ASP A 134 4.19 -28.79 -11.85
CA ASP A 134 3.82 -27.84 -12.96
C ASP A 134 4.03 -28.26 -14.50
N ASP A 135 3.06 -28.85 -15.24
CA ASP A 135 2.84 -28.78 -16.72
C ASP A 135 1.33 -28.58 -17.08
N PHE A 136 1.07 -27.68 -18.05
CA PHE A 136 -0.26 -27.30 -18.57
C PHE A 136 -0.39 -27.74 -20.03
N ILE A 137 -1.43 -28.51 -20.38
CA ILE A 137 -1.81 -28.76 -21.78
C ILE A 137 -3.01 -27.87 -22.14
N LEU A 138 -2.87 -27.11 -23.23
CA LEU A 138 -3.88 -26.26 -23.85
C LEU A 138 -5.03 -27.10 -24.42
N LEU A 139 -6.26 -26.80 -24.02
CA LEU A 139 -7.46 -27.17 -24.79
C LEU A 139 -8.47 -26.03 -24.75
N HIS A 140 -8.51 -25.28 -25.85
CA HIS A 140 -9.61 -24.40 -26.22
C HIS A 140 -10.85 -25.25 -26.48
N SER A 141 -11.96 -24.96 -25.79
CA SER A 141 -13.28 -25.27 -26.33
C SER A 141 -14.26 -24.14 -26.04
N LEU A 142 -14.79 -23.65 -27.16
CA LEU A 142 -15.69 -22.54 -27.40
C LEU A 142 -16.93 -22.53 -26.49
N LYS A 143 -17.32 -21.36 -25.98
CA LYS A 143 -18.71 -21.09 -25.55
C LYS A 143 -19.50 -20.61 -26.77
N PRO A 144 -20.65 -21.23 -27.11
CA PRO A 144 -21.56 -20.68 -28.11
C PRO A 144 -22.44 -19.59 -27.50
N SER A 145 -22.54 -18.47 -28.21
CA SER A 145 -23.48 -17.38 -28.00
C SER A 145 -24.90 -17.84 -28.30
N ILE A 146 -25.86 -17.60 -27.40
CA ILE A 146 -27.28 -17.50 -27.75
C ILE A 146 -27.90 -16.30 -27.03
N SER A 147 -28.34 -15.35 -27.85
CA SER A 147 -29.16 -14.18 -27.55
C SER A 147 -30.63 -14.58 -27.67
N VAL A 148 -31.49 -14.14 -26.74
CA VAL A 148 -32.95 -14.09 -26.98
C VAL A 148 -33.55 -12.86 -26.30
N HIS A 149 -34.23 -12.04 -27.11
CA HIS A 149 -34.99 -10.83 -26.77
C HIS A 149 -36.47 -11.22 -26.45
N PRO A 150 -37.30 -10.33 -25.86
CA PRO A 150 -38.63 -10.63 -25.34
C PRO A 150 -39.73 -10.45 -26.41
N PRO A 151 -40.95 -10.89 -26.09
CA PRO A 151 -42.06 -9.93 -25.93
C PRO A 151 -42.67 -9.91 -24.53
#